data_AF-A0A1X0SWX9-F1
#
_entry.id   AF-A0A1X0SWX9-F1
#
_cell.length_a   1.000
_cell.length_b   1.000
_cell.length_c   1.000
_cell.angle_alpha   90.00
_cell.angle_beta   90.00
_cell.angle_gamma   90.00
#
_symmetry.space_group_name_H-M   'P 1'
#
loop_
_entity.id
_entity.type
_entity.pdbx_description
1 polymer ?
#
loop_
_entity_poly.entity_id
_entity_poly.type
_entity_poly.pdbx_seq_one_letter_code
_entity_poly.pdbx_strand_id
1 'polypeptide(L)'
;MTDKNNANPALDGARPELKADPVARGILAHHGKIERNATLLLVLSLLVVTIGGIVEIAPLFYLQNTIEKAEGMRPYSPLELAGRNIYLREGCYNCHSQMIRPFRDETERYGHYSLAAESMYDHPFQWGSKRTGPDLARVGGRYSDEWQVQHLTDPRSVVPESIMPSYGFLLNADLDMKDPAGHLEANRSVGVPYSDEMVANAAADLTAQVKPDGDASGLLARYPKAVVADFDGNPQRLTEMDALVAYLQMLGTLVDFSAYDPIENQR
;
A
#
# COMPACT_ATOMS: atom_id res chain seq x y z
N MET A 1 70.49 32.37 56.26
CA MET A 1 70.90 31.16 57.00
C MET A 1 69.61 30.42 57.33
N THR A 2 69.24 29.32 56.68
CA THR A 2 70.03 28.18 56.20
C THR A 2 69.36 27.54 54.98
N ASP A 3 70.16 27.29 53.95
CA ASP A 3 69.91 26.31 52.90
C ASP A 3 69.50 24.95 53.47
N LYS A 4 68.52 24.30 52.83
CA LYS A 4 68.58 22.87 52.49
C LYS A 4 67.76 22.58 51.24
N ASN A 5 68.47 22.58 50.11
CA ASN A 5 68.18 21.71 48.98
C ASN A 5 67.87 20.29 49.48
N ASN A 6 66.74 19.75 49.07
CA ASN A 6 66.61 18.31 48.88
C ASN A 6 65.75 18.07 47.65
N ALA A 7 66.46 17.90 46.53
CA ALA A 7 65.94 17.37 45.29
C ALA A 7 65.24 16.04 45.57
N ASN A 8 64.01 15.90 45.08
CA ASN A 8 63.36 14.60 45.00
C ASN A 8 63.63 14.04 43.58
N PRO A 9 64.56 13.09 43.39
CA PRO A 9 64.98 12.64 42.06
C PRO A 9 64.03 11.61 41.43
N ALA A 10 62.82 11.45 41.97
CA ALA A 10 62.00 10.27 41.71
C ALA A 10 60.94 10.40 40.60
N LEU A 11 61.02 11.41 39.71
CA LEU A 11 60.05 11.56 38.60
C LEU A 11 60.69 11.87 37.23
N ASP A 12 61.97 11.56 37.04
CA ASP A 12 62.64 11.61 35.72
C ASP A 12 62.58 10.27 34.95
N GLY A 13 61.63 9.42 35.32
CA GLY A 13 61.33 8.17 34.63
C GLY A 13 60.21 8.38 33.62
N ALA A 14 60.59 8.70 32.38
CA ALA A 14 59.83 8.46 31.15
C ALA A 14 58.31 8.31 31.32
N ARG A 15 57.56 9.42 31.24
CA ARG A 15 56.22 9.29 30.67
C ARG A 15 56.46 8.80 29.25
N PRO A 16 55.94 7.63 28.83
CA PRO A 16 55.97 7.28 27.43
C PRO A 16 55.35 8.47 26.69
N GLU A 17 56.02 8.98 25.65
CA GLU A 17 55.41 9.92 24.73
C GLU A 17 53.99 9.42 24.48
N LEU A 18 52.99 10.20 24.89
CA LEU A 18 51.62 9.95 24.46
C LEU A 18 51.71 9.98 22.94
N LYS A 19 51.79 8.79 22.32
CA LYS A 19 51.63 8.59 20.89
C LYS A 19 50.46 9.47 20.51
N ALA A 20 50.71 10.47 19.67
CA ALA A 20 49.74 11.48 19.29
C ALA A 20 48.37 10.82 19.17
N ASP A 21 47.44 11.25 20.02
CA ASP A 21 46.09 10.67 20.07
C ASP A 21 45.60 10.53 18.63
N PRO A 22 45.31 9.30 18.14
CA PRO A 22 44.91 9.10 16.75
C PRO A 22 43.63 9.90 16.41
N VAL A 23 42.89 10.36 17.42
CA VAL A 23 41.75 11.28 17.28
C VAL A 23 42.18 12.71 16.93
N ALA A 24 43.35 13.18 17.39
CA ALA A 24 43.79 14.57 17.30
C ALA A 24 44.06 15.09 15.87
N ARG A 25 44.15 14.20 14.88
CA ARG A 25 44.33 14.58 13.46
C ARG A 25 43.17 14.15 12.55
N GLY A 26 42.12 13.56 13.12
CA GLY A 26 40.95 13.08 12.37
C GLY A 26 39.79 14.07 12.36
N ILE A 27 38.76 13.79 11.56
CA ILE A 27 37.49 14.53 11.52
C ILE A 27 36.86 14.67 12.93
N LEU A 28 37.09 13.66 13.78
CA LEU A 28 36.64 13.63 15.18
C LEU A 28 37.28 14.72 16.08
N ALA A 29 38.48 15.24 15.75
CA ALA A 29 39.08 16.37 16.47
C ALA A 29 38.27 17.67 16.31
N HIS A 30 37.43 17.76 15.27
CA HIS A 30 36.57 18.91 14.99
C HIS A 30 35.11 18.68 15.42
N HIS A 31 34.78 17.51 15.96
CA HIS A 31 33.43 17.16 16.39
C HIS A 31 32.87 18.11 17.45
N GLY A 32 33.71 18.52 18.41
CA GLY A 32 33.30 19.49 19.44
C GLY A 32 32.88 20.86 18.90
N LYS A 33 33.25 21.23 17.66
CA LYS A 33 32.75 22.47 17.01
C LYS A 33 31.31 22.29 16.50
N ILE A 34 30.95 21.09 16.09
CA ILE A 34 29.60 20.73 15.64
C ILE A 34 28.67 20.64 16.86
N GLU A 35 29.08 19.96 17.93
CA GLU A 35 28.28 19.81 19.15
C GLU A 35 27.92 21.15 19.82
N ARG A 36 28.83 22.14 19.75
CA ARG A 36 28.63 23.46 20.38
C ARG A 36 27.81 24.43 19.54
N ASN A 37 27.54 24.10 18.27
CA ASN A 37 26.79 24.96 17.36
C ASN A 37 25.50 24.24 16.92
N ALA A 38 24.39 24.63 17.54
CA ALA A 38 23.08 24.03 17.29
C ALA A 38 22.65 24.12 15.81
N THR A 39 22.94 25.24 15.12
CA THR A 39 22.61 25.41 13.70
C THR A 39 23.45 24.46 12.83
N LEU A 40 24.75 24.34 13.10
CA LEU A 40 25.63 23.44 12.36
C LEU A 40 25.23 21.97 12.56
N LEU A 41 24.92 21.58 13.81
CA LEU A 41 24.43 20.25 14.11
C LEU A 41 23.11 19.95 13.38
N LEU A 42 22.14 20.87 13.44
CA LEU A 42 20.85 20.70 12.76
C LEU A 42 21.00 20.53 11.24
N VAL A 43 21.81 21.37 10.59
CA VAL A 43 22.04 21.29 9.14
C VAL A 43 22.72 19.97 8.77
N LEU A 44 23.76 19.56 9.50
CA LEU A 44 24.46 18.31 9.20
C LEU A 44 23.58 17.09 9.45
N SER A 45 22.79 17.06 10.52
CA SER A 45 21.82 16.00 10.78
C SER A 45 20.74 15.92 9.68
N LEU A 46 20.23 17.07 9.22
CA LEU A 46 19.29 17.11 8.12
C LEU A 46 19.90 16.54 6.83
N LEU A 47 21.13 16.94 6.49
CA LEU A 47 21.82 16.40 5.33
C LEU A 47 21.98 14.88 5.42
N VAL A 48 22.41 14.37 6.57
CA VAL A 48 22.60 12.92 6.76
C VAL A 48 21.28 12.15 6.63
N VAL A 49 20.18 12.61 7.26
CA VAL A 49 18.90 11.90 7.19
C VAL A 49 18.27 11.96 5.78
N THR A 50 18.47 13.06 5.05
CA THR A 50 17.93 13.21 3.69
C THR A 50 18.56 12.29 2.66
N ILE A 51 19.82 11.86 2.88
CA ILE A 51 20.50 10.95 1.94
C ILE A 51 19.72 9.64 1.79
N GLY A 52 19.24 9.05 2.88
CA GLY A 52 18.45 7.81 2.82
C GLY A 52 17.18 7.99 1.99
N GLY A 53 16.41 9.04 2.27
CA GLY A 53 15.19 9.35 1.53
C GLY A 53 15.43 9.60 0.04
N ILE A 54 16.49 10.35 -0.32
CA ILE A 54 16.82 10.63 -1.71
C ILE A 54 17.22 9.34 -2.44
N VAL A 55 18.04 8.48 -1.83
CA VAL A 55 18.53 7.26 -2.49
C VAL A 55 17.44 6.20 -2.63
N GLU A 56 16.52 6.09 -1.67
CA GLU A 56 15.46 5.05 -1.71
C GLU A 56 14.22 5.50 -2.49
N ILE A 57 13.79 6.76 -2.36
CA ILE A 57 12.50 7.23 -2.90
C ILE A 57 12.66 7.84 -4.30
N ALA A 58 13.67 8.70 -4.52
CA ALA A 58 13.77 9.45 -5.76
C ALA A 58 13.93 8.56 -7.00
N PRO A 59 14.77 7.49 -7.00
CA PRO A 59 14.92 6.61 -8.17
C PRO A 59 13.62 5.91 -8.58
N LEU A 60 12.72 5.60 -7.64
CA LEU A 60 11.45 4.93 -7.93
C LEU A 60 10.51 5.74 -8.85
N PHE A 61 10.66 7.07 -8.90
CA PHE A 61 9.91 7.93 -9.83
C PHE A 61 10.44 7.85 -11.28
N TYR A 62 11.69 7.42 -11.48
CA TYR A 62 12.35 7.39 -12.78
C TYR A 62 12.54 5.97 -13.33
N LEU A 63 12.55 4.96 -12.46
CA LEU A 63 12.66 3.56 -12.83
C LEU A 63 11.35 3.08 -13.47
N GLN A 64 11.31 3.01 -14.80
CA GLN A 64 10.17 2.44 -15.52
C GLN A 64 9.93 0.96 -15.18
N ASN A 65 10.94 0.26 -14.65
CA ASN A 65 10.88 -1.15 -14.28
C ASN A 65 10.00 -1.43 -13.04
N THR A 66 9.68 -0.44 -12.19
CA THR A 66 8.74 -0.66 -11.08
C THR A 66 7.28 -0.70 -11.55
N ILE A 67 6.99 -0.27 -12.78
CA ILE A 67 5.68 -0.40 -13.40
C ILE A 67 5.84 -1.37 -14.57
N GLU A 68 5.89 -2.66 -14.24
CA GLU A 68 5.79 -3.70 -15.25
C GLU A 68 4.54 -3.44 -16.10
N LYS A 69 4.63 -3.65 -17.41
CA LYS A 69 3.46 -3.52 -18.29
C LYS A 69 2.56 -4.74 -18.08
N ALA A 70 1.79 -4.74 -17.00
CA ALA A 70 0.70 -5.71 -16.86
C ALA A 70 -0.39 -5.33 -17.87
N GLU A 71 -0.36 -6.02 -19.01
CA GLU A 71 -1.39 -5.90 -20.02
C GLU A 71 -2.76 -6.22 -19.40
N GLY A 72 -3.72 -5.32 -19.59
CA GLY A 72 -5.08 -5.47 -19.06
C GLY A 72 -5.37 -4.79 -17.72
N MET A 73 -4.39 -4.11 -17.09
CA MET A 73 -4.70 -3.25 -15.93
C MET A 73 -5.55 -2.05 -16.35
N ARG A 74 -6.67 -1.85 -15.64
CA ARG A 74 -7.57 -0.70 -15.78
C ARG A 74 -7.77 -0.02 -14.41
N PRO A 75 -8.18 1.26 -14.38
CA PRO A 75 -8.60 1.87 -13.14
C PRO A 75 -9.87 1.21 -12.57
N TYR A 76 -10.11 1.41 -11.28
CA TYR A 76 -11.32 0.94 -10.60
C TYR A 76 -12.58 1.54 -11.23
N SER A 77 -13.64 0.76 -11.33
CA SER A 77 -14.96 1.33 -11.58
C SER A 77 -15.38 2.23 -10.40
N PRO A 78 -16.38 3.11 -10.55
CA PRO A 78 -16.85 3.94 -9.44
C PRO A 78 -17.30 3.15 -8.21
N LEU A 79 -17.97 2.01 -8.41
CA LEU A 79 -18.41 1.13 -7.33
C LEU A 79 -17.25 0.41 -6.65
N GLU A 80 -16.29 -0.11 -7.43
CA GLU A 80 -15.06 -0.72 -6.91
C GLU A 80 -14.23 0.30 -6.10
N LEU A 81 -14.15 1.55 -6.58
CA LEU A 81 -13.46 2.63 -5.87
C LEU A 81 -14.16 2.99 -4.56
N ALA A 82 -15.50 3.03 -4.56
CA ALA A 82 -16.29 3.22 -3.35
C ALA A 82 -16.05 2.09 -2.34
N GLY A 83 -16.05 0.84 -2.82
CA GLY A 83 -15.75 -0.35 -2.01
C GLY A 83 -14.36 -0.32 -1.40
N ARG A 84 -13.37 0.11 -2.18
CA ARG A 84 -12.00 0.33 -1.69
C ARG A 84 -11.95 1.40 -0.60
N ASN A 85 -12.71 2.48 -0.73
CA ASN A 85 -12.81 3.51 0.31
C ASN A 85 -13.46 2.97 1.59
N ILE A 86 -14.44 2.08 1.47
CA ILE A 86 -15.06 1.37 2.61
C ILE A 86 -14.05 0.41 3.24
N TYR A 87 -13.33 -0.39 2.45
CA TYR A 87 -12.25 -1.27 2.93
C TYR A 87 -11.21 -0.50 3.76
N LEU A 88 -10.84 0.70 3.31
CA LEU A 88 -9.98 1.63 4.03
C LEU A 88 -10.62 2.15 5.31
N ARG A 89 -11.87 2.62 5.25
CA ARG A 89 -12.62 3.16 6.40
C ARG A 89 -12.75 2.13 7.51
N GLU A 90 -13.04 0.89 7.15
CA GLU A 90 -13.22 -0.23 8.08
C GLU A 90 -11.90 -0.80 8.61
N GLY A 91 -10.76 -0.35 8.09
CA GLY A 91 -9.46 -0.78 8.57
C GLY A 91 -9.15 -2.25 8.26
N CYS A 92 -9.73 -2.82 7.20
CA CYS A 92 -9.51 -4.21 6.79
C CYS A 92 -8.02 -4.52 6.58
N TYR A 93 -7.24 -3.53 6.12
CA TYR A 93 -5.79 -3.59 5.93
C TYR A 93 -4.99 -3.91 7.21
N ASN A 94 -5.56 -3.72 8.40
CA ASN A 94 -4.90 -4.07 9.66
C ASN A 94 -4.84 -5.59 9.89
N CYS A 95 -5.70 -6.35 9.22
CA CYS A 95 -5.82 -7.80 9.36
C CYS A 95 -5.48 -8.54 8.07
N HIS A 96 -5.71 -7.94 6.92
CA HIS A 96 -5.54 -8.54 5.60
C HIS A 96 -4.48 -7.80 4.81
N SER A 97 -3.59 -8.56 4.17
CA SER A 97 -2.67 -8.00 3.18
C SER A 97 -3.23 -8.14 1.77
N GLN A 98 -2.78 -7.26 0.88
CA GLN A 98 -2.93 -7.42 -0.56
C GLN A 98 -1.55 -7.41 -1.23
N MET A 99 -0.68 -8.34 -0.85
CA MET A 99 0.65 -8.51 -1.44
C MET A 99 1.14 -9.93 -1.23
N ILE A 100 1.07 -10.75 -2.28
CA ILE A 100 1.54 -12.13 -2.25
C ILE A 100 3.04 -12.13 -2.56
N ARG A 101 3.83 -12.73 -1.68
CA ARG A 101 5.29 -12.80 -1.82
C ARG A 101 5.68 -13.92 -2.80
N PRO A 102 6.84 -13.81 -3.49
CA PRO A 102 7.29 -14.78 -4.48
C PRO A 102 7.89 -16.04 -3.83
N PHE A 103 7.15 -16.67 -2.93
CA PHE A 103 7.49 -17.95 -2.32
C PHE A 103 6.49 -19.01 -2.77
N ARG A 104 6.97 -20.24 -2.94
CA ARG A 104 6.14 -21.35 -3.43
C ARG A 104 4.91 -21.60 -2.55
N ASP A 105 5.08 -21.56 -1.22
CA ASP A 105 4.01 -21.78 -0.25
C ASP A 105 2.93 -20.69 -0.30
N GLU A 106 3.32 -19.44 -0.54
CA GLU A 106 2.37 -18.36 -0.79
C GLU A 106 1.65 -18.52 -2.11
N THR A 107 2.38 -18.91 -3.16
CA THR A 107 1.77 -19.11 -4.47
C THR A 107 0.76 -20.25 -4.46
N GLU A 108 1.06 -21.37 -3.80
CA GLU A 108 0.13 -22.50 -3.66
C GLU A 108 -1.13 -22.10 -2.86
N ARG A 109 -1.00 -21.19 -1.89
CA ARG A 109 -2.12 -20.74 -1.05
C ARG A 109 -2.98 -19.66 -1.72
N TYR A 110 -2.34 -18.63 -2.25
CA TYR A 110 -2.99 -17.39 -2.68
C TYR A 110 -2.98 -17.18 -4.20
N GLY A 111 -2.24 -17.99 -4.98
CA GLY A 111 -2.09 -17.81 -6.42
C GLY A 111 -0.85 -17.00 -6.78
N HIS A 112 -0.74 -16.56 -8.04
CA HIS A 112 0.46 -15.87 -8.53
C HIS A 112 0.87 -14.71 -7.61
N TYR A 113 2.18 -14.57 -7.35
CA TYR A 113 2.72 -13.48 -6.54
C TYR A 113 2.32 -12.12 -7.12
N SER A 114 2.22 -11.12 -6.25
CA SER A 114 1.77 -9.79 -6.65
C SER A 114 2.84 -9.09 -7.46
N LEU A 115 2.42 -8.51 -8.59
CA LEU A 115 3.26 -7.66 -9.42
C LEU A 115 3.09 -6.20 -9.02
N ALA A 116 4.14 -5.39 -9.19
CA ALA A 116 4.09 -3.97 -8.84
C ALA A 116 3.03 -3.20 -9.66
N ALA A 117 2.78 -3.64 -10.90
CA ALA A 117 1.78 -3.08 -11.80
C ALA A 117 0.34 -3.16 -11.26
N GLU A 118 0.03 -4.13 -10.39
CA GLU A 118 -1.32 -4.32 -9.86
C GLU A 118 -1.74 -3.19 -8.91
N SER A 119 -0.77 -2.61 -8.21
CA SER A 119 -1.00 -1.52 -7.26
C SER A 119 -0.72 -0.14 -7.85
N MET A 120 -0.52 -0.03 -9.17
CA MET A 120 -0.16 1.24 -9.81
C MET A 120 -1.24 2.33 -9.69
N TYR A 121 -2.50 1.94 -9.50
CA TYR A 121 -3.64 2.84 -9.29
C TYR A 121 -4.10 2.91 -7.82
N ASP A 122 -3.38 2.28 -6.90
CA ASP A 122 -3.73 2.31 -5.48
C ASP A 122 -3.21 3.58 -4.80
N HIS A 123 -4.13 4.51 -4.56
CA HIS A 123 -3.86 5.71 -3.78
C HIS A 123 -4.70 5.69 -2.48
N PRO A 124 -4.15 5.30 -1.32
CA PRO A 124 -2.80 4.74 -1.08
C PRO A 124 -2.71 3.21 -1.30
N PHE A 125 -1.50 2.67 -1.48
CA PHE A 125 -1.26 1.22 -1.63
C PHE A 125 -1.92 0.39 -0.50
N GLN A 126 -2.43 -0.81 -0.83
CA GLN A 126 -3.11 -1.72 0.13
C GLN A 126 -2.27 -2.94 0.54
N TRP A 127 -0.95 -2.88 0.34
CA TRP A 127 -0.05 -3.93 0.82
C TRP A 127 -0.13 -3.96 2.35
N GLY A 128 -0.43 -5.14 2.90
CA GLY A 128 -0.56 -5.30 4.34
C GLY A 128 0.79 -5.44 5.02
N SER A 129 0.86 -4.98 6.27
CA SER A 129 2.01 -5.21 7.17
C SER A 129 1.78 -6.37 8.14
N LYS A 130 0.55 -6.92 8.17
CA LYS A 130 0.13 -8.00 9.08
C LYS A 130 -0.88 -8.92 8.38
N ARG A 131 -0.88 -10.19 8.77
CA ARG A 131 -1.88 -11.20 8.37
C ARG A 131 -2.49 -11.83 9.60
N THR A 132 -3.58 -11.23 10.08
CA THR A 132 -4.48 -11.86 11.06
C THR A 132 -5.54 -12.69 10.32
N GLY A 133 -6.05 -12.18 9.20
CA GLY A 133 -6.76 -12.94 8.18
C GLY A 133 -5.86 -13.29 6.98
N PRO A 134 -6.38 -14.05 6.00
CA PRO A 134 -5.65 -14.41 4.79
C PRO A 134 -5.34 -13.20 3.89
N ASP A 135 -4.38 -13.34 2.98
CA ASP A 135 -4.13 -12.35 1.93
C ASP A 135 -5.32 -12.29 0.94
N LEU A 136 -5.66 -11.09 0.48
CA LEU A 136 -6.82 -10.81 -0.38
C LEU A 136 -6.45 -10.42 -1.81
N ALA A 137 -5.16 -10.34 -2.18
CA ALA A 137 -4.72 -9.86 -3.50
C ALA A 137 -5.27 -10.66 -4.71
N ARG A 138 -5.85 -11.84 -4.46
CA ARG A 138 -6.38 -12.77 -5.45
C ARG A 138 -7.74 -13.36 -5.02
N VAL A 139 -8.52 -12.61 -4.25
CA VAL A 139 -9.82 -13.10 -3.75
C VAL A 139 -10.92 -13.03 -4.81
N GLY A 140 -10.74 -12.23 -5.87
CA GLY A 140 -11.69 -12.10 -6.95
C GLY A 140 -12.04 -13.44 -7.59
N GLY A 141 -13.34 -13.75 -7.65
CA GLY A 141 -13.86 -15.02 -8.19
C GLY A 141 -13.57 -16.27 -7.37
N ARG A 142 -12.89 -16.18 -6.20
CA ARG A 142 -12.67 -17.35 -5.32
C ARG A 142 -13.90 -17.74 -4.52
N TYR A 143 -14.73 -16.76 -4.17
CA TYR A 143 -15.94 -16.93 -3.39
C TYR A 143 -17.10 -16.23 -4.11
N SER A 144 -18.32 -16.76 -3.97
CA SER A 144 -19.50 -16.09 -4.51
C SER A 144 -19.82 -14.83 -3.73
N ASP A 145 -20.61 -13.94 -4.32
CA ASP A 145 -21.04 -12.70 -3.68
C ASP A 145 -21.84 -12.99 -2.41
N GLU A 146 -22.71 -14.01 -2.44
CA GLU A 146 -23.48 -14.43 -1.28
C GLU A 146 -22.58 -14.94 -0.14
N TRP A 147 -21.49 -15.66 -0.48
CA TRP A 147 -20.51 -16.06 0.53
C TRP A 147 -19.82 -14.84 1.13
N GLN A 148 -19.42 -13.86 0.31
CA GLN A 148 -18.78 -12.63 0.80
C GLN A 148 -19.72 -11.86 1.74
N VAL A 149 -20.99 -11.69 1.34
CA VAL A 149 -22.01 -11.03 2.16
C VAL A 149 -22.23 -11.77 3.47
N GLN A 150 -22.39 -13.10 3.43
CA GLN A 150 -22.59 -13.91 4.63
C GLN A 150 -21.37 -13.84 5.55
N HIS A 151 -20.17 -13.94 4.99
CA HIS A 151 -18.92 -13.85 5.73
C HIS A 151 -18.73 -12.46 6.35
N LEU A 152 -18.99 -11.38 5.62
CA LEU A 152 -18.89 -10.01 6.16
C LEU A 152 -19.96 -9.75 7.22
N THR A 153 -21.16 -10.29 7.04
CA THR A 153 -22.28 -10.11 7.97
C THR A 153 -22.03 -10.83 9.29
N ASP A 154 -21.67 -12.12 9.24
CA ASP A 154 -21.29 -12.88 10.42
C ASP A 154 -20.18 -13.89 10.07
N PRO A 155 -18.90 -13.51 10.21
CA PRO A 155 -17.79 -14.39 9.81
C PRO A 155 -17.83 -15.76 10.48
N ARG A 156 -18.32 -15.83 11.72
CA ARG A 156 -18.41 -17.08 12.50
C ARG A 156 -19.52 -18.01 11.99
N SER A 157 -20.45 -17.50 11.20
CA SER A 157 -21.53 -18.32 10.61
C SER A 157 -21.02 -19.25 9.50
N VAL A 158 -19.96 -18.85 8.78
CA VAL A 158 -19.34 -19.62 7.69
C VAL A 158 -17.97 -20.18 8.06
N VAL A 159 -17.25 -19.52 8.97
CA VAL A 159 -15.94 -19.95 9.49
C VAL A 159 -15.99 -19.84 11.01
N PRO A 160 -16.42 -20.90 11.74
CA PRO A 160 -16.67 -20.86 13.19
C PRO A 160 -15.52 -20.32 14.04
N GLU A 161 -14.28 -20.58 13.62
CA GLU A 161 -13.05 -20.13 14.26
C GLU A 161 -12.62 -18.70 13.89
N SER A 162 -13.38 -18.01 13.04
CA SER A 162 -13.03 -16.67 12.57
C SER A 162 -13.00 -15.67 13.71
N ILE A 163 -11.90 -14.93 13.78
CA ILE A 163 -11.72 -13.79 14.70
C ILE A 163 -12.05 -12.45 14.02
N MET A 164 -12.52 -12.48 12.77
CA MET A 164 -12.91 -11.27 12.05
C MET A 164 -14.14 -10.62 12.72
N PRO A 165 -14.18 -9.29 12.87
CA PRO A 165 -15.37 -8.57 13.32
C PRO A 165 -16.55 -8.75 12.35
N SER A 166 -17.77 -8.59 12.86
CA SER A 166 -18.97 -8.54 12.01
C SER A 166 -19.13 -7.14 11.41
N TYR A 167 -19.42 -7.08 10.11
CA TYR A 167 -19.69 -5.87 9.34
C TYR A 167 -21.12 -5.88 8.76
N GLY A 168 -22.06 -6.59 9.40
CA GLY A 168 -23.45 -6.67 8.94
C GLY A 168 -24.18 -5.33 8.90
N PHE A 169 -23.64 -4.28 9.52
CA PHE A 169 -24.17 -2.92 9.39
C PHE A 169 -24.06 -2.36 7.97
N LEU A 170 -23.14 -2.86 7.14
CA LEU A 170 -22.96 -2.42 5.74
C LEU A 170 -24.19 -2.73 4.87
N LEU A 171 -24.97 -3.78 5.21
CA LEU A 171 -26.26 -4.08 4.57
C LEU A 171 -27.33 -3.02 4.85
N ASN A 172 -27.21 -2.31 5.96
CA ASN A 172 -28.19 -1.31 6.39
C ASN A 172 -27.82 0.10 5.93
N ALA A 173 -26.55 0.32 5.55
CA ALA A 173 -26.03 1.60 5.10
C ALA A 173 -26.20 1.75 3.58
N ASP A 174 -26.96 2.76 3.15
CA ASP A 174 -26.98 3.16 1.74
C ASP A 174 -25.62 3.75 1.35
N LEU A 175 -25.18 3.48 0.12
CA LEU A 175 -23.95 4.06 -0.39
C LEU A 175 -24.11 5.56 -0.67
N ASP A 176 -23.60 6.40 0.23
CA ASP A 176 -23.61 7.86 0.08
C ASP A 176 -22.33 8.36 -0.62
N MET A 177 -22.14 7.96 -1.89
CA MET A 177 -21.09 8.53 -2.74
C MET A 177 -21.60 9.82 -3.40
N LYS A 178 -21.62 10.92 -2.64
CA LYS A 178 -22.20 12.21 -3.07
C LYS A 178 -21.68 12.75 -4.40
N ASP A 179 -20.40 12.51 -4.68
CA ASP A 179 -19.74 12.99 -5.88
C ASP A 179 -18.83 11.92 -6.49
N PRO A 180 -19.40 10.91 -7.19
CA PRO A 180 -18.62 9.85 -7.82
C PRO A 180 -17.62 10.40 -8.84
N ALA A 181 -18.02 11.45 -9.58
CA ALA A 181 -17.17 12.13 -10.55
C ALA A 181 -15.95 12.78 -9.87
N GLY A 182 -16.16 13.52 -8.77
CA GLY A 182 -15.08 14.14 -8.00
C GLY A 182 -14.07 13.13 -7.46
N HIS A 183 -14.49 11.92 -7.06
CA HIS A 183 -13.56 10.86 -6.68
C HIS A 183 -12.70 10.38 -7.86
N LEU A 184 -13.27 10.24 -9.06
CA LEU A 184 -12.51 9.89 -10.26
C LEU A 184 -11.56 11.02 -10.66
N GLU A 185 -12.00 12.27 -10.60
CA GLU A 185 -11.18 13.46 -10.88
C GLU A 185 -10.00 13.59 -9.92
N ALA A 186 -10.22 13.34 -8.63
CA ALA A 186 -9.16 13.34 -7.62
C ALA A 186 -8.11 12.26 -7.95
N ASN A 187 -8.52 11.05 -8.31
CA ASN A 187 -7.59 9.99 -8.71
C ASN A 187 -6.90 10.31 -10.04
N ARG A 188 -7.62 10.96 -10.97
CA ARG A 188 -7.05 11.44 -12.23
C ARG A 188 -5.94 12.46 -11.99
N SER A 189 -6.07 13.33 -10.98
CA SER A 189 -5.05 14.32 -10.62
C SER A 189 -3.73 13.70 -10.14
N VAL A 190 -3.76 12.45 -9.64
CA VAL A 190 -2.58 11.71 -9.18
C VAL A 190 -2.08 10.67 -10.21
N GLY A 191 -2.61 10.70 -11.44
CA GLY A 191 -2.10 9.92 -12.57
C GLY A 191 -2.93 8.71 -12.97
N VAL A 192 -4.07 8.44 -12.33
CA VAL A 192 -4.97 7.35 -12.74
C VAL A 192 -5.68 7.72 -14.06
N PRO A 193 -5.68 6.87 -15.10
CA PRO A 193 -6.10 7.26 -16.45
C PRO A 193 -7.62 7.21 -16.65
N TYR A 194 -8.39 7.93 -15.83
CA TYR A 194 -9.83 8.11 -16.07
C TYR A 194 -10.06 9.04 -17.26
N SER A 195 -10.87 8.59 -18.22
CA SER A 195 -11.30 9.42 -19.36
C SER A 195 -12.40 10.42 -18.96
N ASP A 196 -12.62 11.45 -19.77
CA ASP A 196 -13.75 12.37 -19.55
C ASP A 196 -15.10 11.65 -19.60
N GLU A 197 -15.19 10.59 -20.41
CA GLU A 197 -16.39 9.75 -20.47
C GLU A 197 -16.62 8.98 -19.16
N MET A 198 -15.57 8.44 -18.55
CA MET A 198 -15.65 7.78 -17.23
C MET A 198 -16.12 8.76 -16.16
N VAL A 199 -15.57 9.98 -16.14
CA VAL A 199 -15.98 11.01 -15.18
C VAL A 199 -17.44 11.42 -15.39
N ALA A 200 -17.84 11.68 -16.63
CA ALA A 200 -19.21 12.09 -16.97
C ALA A 200 -20.26 11.00 -16.65
N ASN A 201 -19.89 9.72 -16.75
CA ASN A 201 -20.79 8.59 -16.50
C ASN A 201 -20.66 7.98 -15.10
N ALA A 202 -19.82 8.54 -14.21
CA ALA A 202 -19.47 7.89 -12.94
C ALA A 202 -20.69 7.44 -12.10
N ALA A 203 -21.73 8.27 -11.98
CA ALA A 203 -22.94 7.93 -11.25
C ALA A 203 -23.80 6.86 -11.96
N ALA A 204 -23.84 6.89 -13.30
CA ALA A 204 -24.54 5.91 -14.10
C ALA A 204 -23.84 4.54 -14.04
N ASP A 205 -22.51 4.54 -14.14
CA ASP A 205 -21.66 3.35 -14.03
C ASP A 205 -21.79 2.67 -12.67
N LEU A 206 -21.82 3.46 -11.60
CA LEU A 206 -22.05 2.96 -10.26
C LEU A 206 -23.37 2.19 -10.16
N THR A 207 -24.45 2.75 -10.75
CA THR A 207 -25.78 2.13 -10.73
C THR A 207 -25.89 0.94 -11.68
N ALA A 208 -25.22 0.99 -12.83
CA ALA A 208 -25.24 -0.08 -13.83
C ALA A 208 -24.56 -1.35 -13.30
N GLN A 209 -23.52 -1.20 -12.47
CA GLN A 209 -22.75 -2.34 -11.97
C GLN A 209 -23.53 -3.23 -10.99
N VAL A 210 -24.55 -2.69 -10.30
CA VAL A 210 -25.40 -3.46 -9.36
C VAL A 210 -26.69 -4.00 -10.00
N LYS A 211 -26.86 -3.86 -11.32
CA LYS A 211 -28.10 -4.22 -12.04
C LYS A 211 -27.81 -5.29 -13.08
N PRO A 212 -27.79 -6.59 -12.72
CA PRO A 212 -27.47 -7.67 -13.64
C PRO A 212 -28.44 -7.76 -14.83
N ASP A 213 -29.71 -7.39 -14.65
CA ASP A 213 -30.72 -7.37 -15.70
C ASP A 213 -30.73 -6.06 -16.53
N GLY A 214 -29.86 -5.10 -16.18
CA GLY A 214 -29.76 -3.79 -16.84
C GLY A 214 -28.80 -3.78 -18.03
N ASP A 215 -28.72 -2.63 -18.72
CA ASP A 215 -27.71 -2.40 -19.74
C ASP A 215 -26.38 -1.94 -19.11
N ALA A 216 -25.42 -2.85 -19.01
CA ALA A 216 -24.07 -2.58 -18.54
C ALA A 216 -23.05 -2.42 -19.69
N SER A 217 -23.49 -2.34 -20.95
CA SER A 217 -22.57 -2.28 -22.10
C SER A 217 -21.63 -1.05 -22.05
N GLY A 218 -22.16 0.11 -21.67
CA GLY A 218 -21.38 1.33 -21.48
C GLY A 218 -20.34 1.20 -20.35
N LEU A 219 -20.76 0.62 -19.21
CA LEU A 219 -19.86 0.33 -18.09
C LEU A 219 -18.73 -0.60 -18.54
N LEU A 220 -19.04 -1.71 -19.21
CA LEU A 220 -18.06 -2.70 -19.64
C LEU A 220 -17.12 -2.20 -20.74
N ALA A 221 -17.58 -1.26 -21.57
CA ALA A 221 -16.73 -0.58 -22.54
C ALA A 221 -15.68 0.32 -21.84
N ARG A 222 -16.07 1.01 -20.77
CA ARG A 222 -15.17 1.86 -19.97
C ARG A 222 -14.30 1.06 -19.00
N TYR A 223 -14.85 0.02 -18.40
CA TYR A 223 -14.21 -0.82 -17.39
C TYR A 223 -14.25 -2.31 -17.80
N PRO A 224 -13.42 -2.73 -18.76
CA PRO A 224 -13.36 -4.14 -19.17
C PRO A 224 -13.11 -5.09 -17.99
N LYS A 225 -13.78 -6.25 -17.96
CA LYS A 225 -13.75 -7.22 -16.85
C LYS A 225 -14.39 -6.74 -15.52
N ALA A 226 -15.08 -5.60 -15.48
CA ALA A 226 -15.91 -5.27 -14.32
C ALA A 226 -16.98 -6.34 -14.11
N VAL A 227 -17.14 -6.79 -12.87
CA VAL A 227 -18.21 -7.74 -12.49
C VAL A 227 -19.50 -6.93 -12.33
N VAL A 228 -20.57 -7.40 -12.96
CA VAL A 228 -21.93 -6.83 -12.84
C VAL A 228 -22.81 -7.88 -12.19
N ALA A 229 -23.30 -7.60 -11.00
CA ALA A 229 -24.06 -8.54 -10.19
C ALA A 229 -24.94 -7.80 -9.19
N ASP A 230 -25.95 -8.50 -8.66
CA ASP A 230 -26.61 -8.11 -7.42
C ASP A 230 -25.73 -8.64 -6.28
N PHE A 231 -24.86 -7.79 -5.75
CA PHE A 231 -23.78 -8.22 -4.86
C PHE A 231 -24.29 -8.54 -3.45
N ASP A 232 -25.27 -7.79 -2.94
CA ASP A 232 -25.82 -7.97 -1.60
C ASP A 232 -27.16 -8.74 -1.56
N GLY A 233 -27.75 -9.03 -2.72
CA GLY A 233 -29.02 -9.74 -2.87
C GLY A 233 -30.26 -8.86 -2.74
N ASN A 234 -30.08 -7.54 -2.77
CA ASN A 234 -31.16 -6.55 -2.68
C ASN A 234 -31.07 -5.51 -3.82
N PRO A 235 -31.65 -5.81 -5.00
CA PRO A 235 -31.50 -4.98 -6.20
C PRO A 235 -32.24 -3.64 -6.12
N GLN A 236 -33.00 -3.39 -5.04
CA GLN A 236 -33.76 -2.16 -4.82
C GLN A 236 -32.94 -1.08 -4.12
N ARG A 237 -31.83 -1.45 -3.50
CA ARG A 237 -30.95 -0.53 -2.78
C ARG A 237 -29.54 -0.68 -3.33
N LEU A 238 -28.76 0.35 -3.10
CA LEU A 238 -27.35 0.38 -3.38
C LEU A 238 -26.68 0.62 -2.04
N THR A 239 -26.03 -0.41 -1.51
CA THR A 239 -25.50 -0.40 -0.15
C THR A 239 -23.98 -0.30 -0.14
N GLU A 240 -23.44 -0.03 1.05
CA GLU A 240 -22.01 -0.14 1.26
C GLU A 240 -21.51 -1.58 1.15
N MET A 241 -22.37 -2.58 1.40
CA MET A 241 -22.06 -3.99 1.19
C MET A 241 -21.82 -4.27 -0.31
N ASP A 242 -22.68 -3.77 -1.20
CA ASP A 242 -22.49 -3.92 -2.65
C ASP A 242 -21.12 -3.41 -3.09
N ALA A 243 -20.79 -2.20 -2.65
CA ALA A 243 -19.54 -1.56 -3.02
C ALA A 243 -18.32 -2.39 -2.53
N LEU A 244 -18.33 -2.82 -1.27
CA LEU A 244 -17.23 -3.60 -0.71
C LEU A 244 -17.06 -4.94 -1.42
N VAL A 245 -18.16 -5.65 -1.70
CA VAL A 245 -18.10 -6.93 -2.42
C VAL A 245 -17.62 -6.73 -3.86
N ALA A 246 -18.09 -5.69 -4.56
CA ALA A 246 -17.60 -5.36 -5.91
C ALA A 246 -16.07 -5.11 -5.93
N TYR A 247 -15.54 -4.40 -4.93
CA TYR A 247 -14.09 -4.22 -4.77
C TYR A 247 -13.38 -5.56 -4.56
N LEU A 248 -13.86 -6.41 -3.65
CA LEU A 248 -13.26 -7.72 -3.38
C LEU A 248 -13.28 -8.63 -4.62
N GLN A 249 -14.35 -8.60 -5.40
CA GLN A 249 -14.48 -9.42 -6.61
C GLN A 249 -13.52 -9.02 -7.73
N MET A 250 -13.09 -7.75 -7.75
CA MET A 250 -12.12 -7.28 -8.74
C MET A 250 -10.68 -7.68 -8.39
N LEU A 251 -10.34 -7.85 -7.09
CA LEU A 251 -8.96 -8.07 -6.63
C LEU A 251 -8.28 -9.27 -7.31
N GLY A 252 -7.23 -8.96 -8.08
CA GLY A 252 -6.37 -9.95 -8.74
C GLY A 252 -6.90 -10.52 -10.05
N THR A 253 -7.96 -9.94 -10.62
CA THR A 253 -8.60 -10.43 -11.86
C THR A 253 -8.11 -9.75 -13.14
N LEU A 254 -7.44 -8.60 -13.01
CA LEU A 254 -7.11 -7.75 -14.16
C LEU A 254 -5.88 -8.23 -14.93
N VAL A 255 -4.87 -8.74 -14.22
CA VAL A 255 -3.58 -9.16 -14.79
C VAL A 255 -3.70 -10.52 -15.48
N ASP A 256 -3.14 -10.61 -16.68
CA ASP A 256 -2.87 -11.89 -17.34
C ASP A 256 -1.47 -12.39 -16.95
N PHE A 257 -1.41 -13.38 -16.08
CA PHE A 257 -0.15 -13.97 -15.62
C PHE A 257 0.52 -14.86 -16.67
N SER A 258 -0.17 -15.25 -17.74
CA SER A 258 0.42 -16.08 -18.79
C SER A 258 1.35 -15.30 -19.73
N ALA A 259 1.17 -13.97 -19.78
CA ALA A 259 2.00 -13.04 -20.55
C ALA A 259 3.27 -12.62 -19.79
N TYR A 260 3.44 -13.04 -18.54
CA TYR A 260 4.55 -12.63 -17.68
C TYR A 260 5.77 -13.56 -17.83
N ASP A 261 6.92 -13.00 -18.23
CA ASP A 261 8.21 -13.71 -18.29
C ASP A 261 9.09 -13.38 -17.05
N PRO A 262 9.27 -14.31 -16.10
CA PRO A 262 10.10 -14.09 -14.91
C PRO A 262 11.60 -13.95 -15.20
N ILE A 263 12.09 -14.31 -16.39
CA ILE A 263 13.53 -14.32 -16.74
C ILE A 263 13.95 -12.98 -17.36
N GLU A 264 13.08 -12.31 -18.12
CA GLU A 264 13.40 -11.01 -18.72
C GLU A 264 13.53 -9.88 -17.67
N ASN A 265 12.76 -9.94 -16.58
CA ASN A 265 12.70 -8.88 -15.56
C ASN A 265 13.76 -8.98 -14.45
N GLN A 266 14.70 -9.93 -14.53
CA GLN A 266 15.80 -10.08 -13.56
C GLN A 266 17.04 -9.19 -13.85
N ARG A 267 16.89 -8.12 -14.64
CA ARG A 267 18.02 -7.25 -15.05
C ARG A 267 18.02 -5.89 -14.39
#